data_AF-A0A3D5KFW9-F1
#
_entry.id   AF-A0A3D5KFW9-F1
#
_cell.length_a   1.000
_cell.length_b   1.000
_cell.length_c   1.000
_cell.angle_alpha   90.00
_cell.angle_beta   90.00
_cell.angle_gamma   90.00
#
_symmetry.space_group_name_H-M   'P 1'
#
loop_
_entity.id
_entity.type
_entity.pdbx_description
1 polymer ?
#
loop_
_entity_poly.entity_id
_entity_poly.type
_entity_poly.pdbx_seq_one_letter_code
_entity_poly.pdbx_strand_id
1 'polypeptide(L)'
;MYSVKKTVAAIVSSLVLASSLIFQPTFVTKAKTEDKNNGDWNNPRVTKWNTDEAELMVRFGDIDNFGLPWGNVDPFSGEETAAHGYPYKPESDDADGTDRIMVVSGFKGSGYATDGYTDSTYGQWDYDTQVRPVTLTYDLKGIQVHNAYIQMFVDDIQPSKFEIVNGEEVNRGRDGFSRNSRNVYQVTLSYKKNGKTISERIPSFETVVNNLDQHGPIGKLITLSVPDQYLDYIRYGGSGLSIKIDDPVNPTGDGYAIDFVKLLVNKKDDYTVNNGTVKGGVYEAKYVGNQLVLDKSRPVIGAKVTISGVKDPITTNNKGEYISDKVPAGQVVVTAEKEGYASRSVTIPTLLAKGVITQDIGIINLAPPVMPVISVNTEAPTNQDVSVTITYPEGHVDKMYRKDGGEWKAYTGTFTVSENCKIEAQSTEKRKVGDTETVELKSGIAEKSISNIDKIPPTGRVIIDDSDATKPVLKLILDPGCEDSEIILPGSTVVYDNNTYTVNGTDITLSGIKAATISSDGKEVTCYVDFGYTFRFKDRAGNIGTAYGESNLPWKVPVKDR
;
A
#
# COMPACT_ATOMS: atom_id res chain seq x y z
N MET A 1 -47.05 58.95 17.92
CA MET A 1 -46.50 58.39 16.66
C MET A 1 -45.77 57.07 16.92
N TYR A 2 -46.39 56.19 17.70
CA TYR A 2 -45.99 54.82 18.02
C TYR A 2 -47.33 54.09 18.20
N SER A 3 -47.48 52.91 17.60
CA SER A 3 -48.77 52.23 17.32
C SER A 3 -49.44 52.68 16.02
N VAL A 4 -49.05 52.07 14.89
CA VAL A 4 -49.89 51.48 13.81
C VAL A 4 -48.95 50.81 12.78
N LYS A 5 -48.10 49.85 13.19
CA LYS A 5 -47.27 49.06 12.23
C LYS A 5 -47.02 47.59 12.64
N LYS A 6 -47.86 46.99 13.48
CA LYS A 6 -47.77 45.56 13.82
C LYS A 6 -49.05 44.73 13.66
N THR A 7 -50.08 45.27 13.01
CA THR A 7 -51.39 44.57 12.88
C THR A 7 -51.84 44.30 11.44
N VAL A 8 -51.07 44.70 10.42
CA VAL A 8 -51.43 44.46 9.00
C VAL A 8 -50.59 43.34 8.35
N ALA A 9 -49.51 42.88 8.99
CA ALA A 9 -48.72 41.74 8.51
C ALA A 9 -49.28 40.37 8.94
N ALA A 10 -50.29 40.33 9.82
CA ALA A 10 -50.85 39.08 10.38
C ALA A 10 -52.20 38.67 9.79
N ILE A 11 -52.77 39.43 8.84
CA ILE A 11 -54.07 39.11 8.23
C ILE A 11 -53.97 38.85 6.71
N VAL A 12 -52.85 39.20 6.06
CA VAL A 12 -52.60 38.82 4.66
C VAL A 12 -51.89 37.46 4.53
N SER A 13 -51.22 36.97 5.60
CA SER A 13 -50.66 35.61 5.63
C SER A 13 -51.67 34.53 6.05
N SER A 14 -52.91 34.90 6.39
CA SER A 14 -53.97 33.97 6.81
C SER A 14 -55.14 33.88 5.81
N LEU A 15 -55.07 34.61 4.68
CA LEU A 15 -56.09 34.56 3.62
C LEU A 15 -55.58 34.07 2.26
N VAL A 16 -54.31 33.66 2.17
CA VAL A 16 -53.77 32.90 1.01
C VAL A 16 -53.63 31.39 1.33
N LEU A 17 -53.95 30.98 2.57
CA LEU A 17 -53.84 29.60 3.03
C LEU A 17 -55.18 28.83 3.05
N ALA A 18 -56.23 29.34 2.39
CA ALA A 18 -57.58 28.75 2.44
C ALA A 18 -58.28 28.57 1.08
N SER A 19 -57.57 28.58 -0.05
CA SER A 19 -58.19 28.29 -1.37
C SER A 19 -57.28 27.62 -2.40
N SER A 20 -56.43 26.69 -1.95
CA SER A 20 -55.81 25.70 -2.83
C SER A 20 -55.87 24.30 -2.22
N LEU A 21 -57.08 23.87 -1.83
CA LEU A 21 -57.41 22.44 -1.82
C LEU A 21 -57.66 22.04 -3.28
N ILE A 22 -56.57 22.00 -4.06
CA ILE A 22 -56.55 21.13 -5.22
C ILE A 22 -56.61 19.74 -4.60
N PHE A 23 -57.74 19.05 -4.80
CA PHE A 23 -57.77 17.60 -4.73
C PHE A 23 -56.68 17.10 -5.69
N GLN A 24 -55.47 16.93 -5.19
CA GLN A 24 -54.55 16.00 -5.81
C GLN A 24 -55.15 14.64 -5.48
N PRO A 25 -55.65 13.86 -6.45
CA PRO A 25 -55.84 12.46 -6.18
C PRO A 25 -54.47 11.95 -5.75
N THR A 26 -54.33 11.66 -4.45
CA THR A 26 -53.33 10.72 -3.98
C THR A 26 -53.68 9.42 -4.67
N PHE A 27 -53.16 9.24 -5.89
CA PHE A 27 -53.04 7.92 -6.44
C PHE A 27 -52.07 7.22 -5.49
N VAL A 28 -52.63 6.48 -4.53
CA VAL A 28 -51.91 5.38 -3.93
C VAL A 28 -51.68 4.44 -5.09
N THR A 29 -50.53 4.59 -5.76
CA THR A 29 -50.06 3.59 -6.71
C THR A 29 -49.91 2.32 -5.89
N LYS A 30 -50.84 1.38 -6.10
CA LYS A 30 -50.71 0.04 -5.52
C LYS A 30 -49.32 -0.47 -5.91
N ALA A 31 -48.58 -1.02 -4.95
CA ALA A 31 -47.31 -1.68 -5.24
C ALA A 31 -47.51 -2.63 -6.44
N LYS A 32 -46.54 -2.67 -7.35
CA LYS A 32 -46.61 -3.61 -8.47
C LYS A 32 -46.75 -5.01 -7.88
N THR A 33 -47.63 -5.80 -8.47
CA THR A 33 -47.80 -7.22 -8.12
C THR A 33 -47.40 -8.13 -9.26
N GLU A 34 -46.98 -7.56 -10.39
CA GLU A 34 -46.43 -8.26 -11.54
C GLU A 34 -45.66 -7.30 -12.45
N ASP A 35 -44.72 -7.85 -13.22
CA ASP A 35 -44.19 -7.17 -14.41
C ASP A 35 -43.71 -8.16 -15.48
N LYS A 36 -43.48 -7.65 -16.69
CA LYS A 36 -43.10 -8.46 -17.85
C LYS A 36 -41.82 -9.27 -17.62
N ASN A 37 -40.85 -8.70 -16.91
CA ASN A 37 -39.53 -9.28 -16.74
C ASN A 37 -39.44 -10.19 -15.52
N ASN A 38 -40.18 -9.90 -14.43
CA ASN A 38 -40.13 -10.71 -13.20
C ASN A 38 -41.35 -11.63 -12.99
N GLY A 39 -42.39 -11.53 -13.84
CA GLY A 39 -43.61 -12.32 -13.72
C GLY A 39 -44.54 -11.81 -12.62
N ASP A 40 -45.42 -12.69 -12.15
CA ASP A 40 -46.24 -12.47 -10.94
C ASP A 40 -45.32 -12.41 -9.72
N TRP A 41 -45.37 -11.31 -8.96
CA TRP A 41 -44.46 -11.07 -7.84
C TRP A 41 -44.73 -12.03 -6.68
N ASN A 42 -45.99 -12.42 -6.44
CA ASN A 42 -46.36 -13.35 -5.36
C ASN A 42 -45.97 -14.80 -5.65
N ASN A 43 -45.53 -15.10 -6.88
CA ASN A 43 -45.08 -16.45 -7.19
C ASN A 43 -43.64 -16.63 -6.65
N PRO A 44 -43.37 -17.56 -5.74
CA PRO A 44 -42.05 -17.75 -5.14
C PRO A 44 -41.04 -18.36 -6.14
N ARG A 45 -41.49 -18.82 -7.31
CA ARG A 45 -40.63 -19.45 -8.33
C ARG A 45 -41.06 -19.04 -9.73
N VAL A 46 -40.26 -18.20 -10.38
CA VAL A 46 -40.54 -17.76 -11.75
C VAL A 46 -39.36 -18.08 -12.65
N THR A 47 -39.65 -18.66 -13.82
CA THR A 47 -38.67 -18.84 -14.90
C THR A 47 -39.24 -18.28 -16.20
N LYS A 48 -38.49 -17.40 -16.85
CA LYS A 48 -38.89 -16.78 -18.12
C LYS A 48 -37.73 -16.83 -19.10
N TRP A 49 -38.03 -17.17 -20.35
CA TRP A 49 -37.07 -17.12 -21.45
C TRP A 49 -37.31 -15.88 -22.30
N ASN A 50 -36.24 -15.31 -22.84
CA ASN A 50 -36.24 -14.14 -23.70
C ASN A 50 -37.04 -12.96 -23.11
N THR A 51 -36.71 -12.57 -21.88
CA THR A 51 -37.21 -11.33 -21.29
C THR A 51 -36.55 -10.12 -21.97
N ASP A 52 -36.98 -8.90 -21.64
CA ASP A 52 -36.27 -7.71 -22.14
C ASP A 52 -34.86 -7.61 -21.52
N GLU A 53 -34.63 -8.26 -20.37
CA GLU A 53 -33.37 -8.23 -19.64
C GLU A 53 -32.35 -9.28 -20.10
N ALA A 54 -32.79 -10.49 -20.44
CA ALA A 54 -31.91 -11.65 -20.58
C ALA A 54 -32.50 -12.76 -21.45
N GLU A 55 -31.66 -13.70 -21.92
CA GLU A 55 -32.16 -14.91 -22.60
C GLU A 55 -32.88 -15.86 -21.64
N LEU A 56 -32.47 -15.89 -20.37
CA LEU A 56 -33.16 -16.59 -19.29
C LEU A 56 -33.12 -15.76 -18.01
N MET A 57 -34.28 -15.58 -17.39
CA MET A 57 -34.48 -15.02 -16.06
C MET A 57 -35.07 -16.10 -15.15
N VAL A 58 -34.45 -16.31 -14.00
CA VAL A 58 -34.91 -17.22 -12.95
C VAL A 58 -35.00 -16.44 -11.66
N ARG A 59 -36.16 -16.43 -11.01
CA ARG A 59 -36.39 -15.80 -9.71
C ARG A 59 -36.85 -16.84 -8.70
N PHE A 60 -36.33 -16.73 -7.49
CA PHE A 60 -36.62 -17.58 -6.35
C PHE A 60 -36.83 -16.71 -5.11
N GLY A 61 -37.90 -16.99 -4.35
CA GLY A 61 -38.50 -16.02 -3.42
C GLY A 61 -39.45 -15.10 -4.16
N ASP A 62 -40.59 -14.76 -3.57
CA ASP A 62 -41.54 -13.74 -4.03
C ASP A 62 -40.96 -12.33 -3.88
N ILE A 63 -41.68 -11.31 -4.38
CA ILE A 63 -41.22 -9.91 -4.30
C ILE A 63 -42.21 -9.16 -3.41
N ASP A 64 -42.06 -9.34 -2.10
CA ASP A 64 -43.03 -8.87 -1.12
C ASP A 64 -42.40 -8.11 0.06
N ASN A 65 -41.07 -7.92 0.03
CA ASN A 65 -40.30 -7.24 1.06
C ASN A 65 -40.44 -7.95 2.41
N PHE A 66 -40.15 -9.26 2.43
CA PHE A 66 -40.18 -10.08 3.64
C PHE A 66 -41.58 -10.14 4.30
N GLY A 67 -42.65 -10.07 3.52
CA GLY A 67 -44.03 -9.93 4.01
C GLY A 67 -44.41 -8.52 4.48
N LEU A 68 -43.59 -7.51 4.23
CA LEU A 68 -43.77 -6.14 4.72
C LEU A 68 -44.14 -5.16 3.60
N PRO A 69 -44.89 -4.08 3.87
CA PRO A 69 -45.33 -3.18 2.82
C PRO A 69 -44.16 -2.45 2.13
N TRP A 70 -44.06 -2.59 0.81
CA TRP A 70 -43.12 -1.84 -0.06
C TRP A 70 -43.23 -0.31 0.04
N GLY A 71 -44.39 0.21 0.45
CA GLY A 71 -44.69 1.63 0.33
C GLY A 71 -44.71 2.05 -1.15
N ASN A 72 -43.81 2.96 -1.53
CA ASN A 72 -43.63 3.43 -2.91
C ASN A 72 -42.36 2.87 -3.58
N VAL A 73 -41.62 2.00 -2.91
CA VAL A 73 -40.33 1.49 -3.36
C VAL A 73 -40.53 0.45 -4.47
N ASP A 74 -39.82 0.62 -5.58
CA ASP A 74 -39.61 -0.44 -6.57
C ASP A 74 -38.22 -1.05 -6.29
N PRO A 75 -38.11 -2.35 -5.94
CA PRO A 75 -36.84 -2.96 -5.56
C PRO A 75 -35.78 -2.89 -6.67
N PHE A 76 -36.19 -2.75 -7.93
CA PHE A 76 -35.27 -2.65 -9.07
C PHE A 76 -34.86 -1.20 -9.40
N SER A 77 -35.42 -0.22 -8.70
CA SER A 77 -35.06 1.20 -8.86
C SER A 77 -33.78 1.59 -8.14
N GLY A 78 -33.28 0.73 -7.24
CA GLY A 78 -32.18 1.03 -6.35
C GLY A 78 -32.56 1.80 -5.09
N GLU A 79 -33.83 2.19 -4.93
CA GLU A 79 -34.34 2.71 -3.66
C GLU A 79 -34.19 1.67 -2.54
N GLU A 80 -33.84 2.14 -1.35
CA GLU A 80 -33.82 1.34 -0.13
C GLU A 80 -35.17 1.47 0.59
N THR A 81 -35.58 0.45 1.34
CA THR A 81 -36.83 0.54 2.13
C THR A 81 -36.65 1.55 3.27
N ALA A 82 -37.77 2.04 3.80
CA ALA A 82 -37.72 2.65 5.12
C ALA A 82 -37.36 1.58 6.17
N ALA A 83 -36.77 2.02 7.29
CA ALA A 83 -36.57 1.13 8.43
C ALA A 83 -37.92 0.53 8.88
N HIS A 84 -37.98 -0.79 9.04
CA HIS A 84 -39.19 -1.51 9.41
C HIS A 84 -39.09 -2.25 10.75
N GLY A 85 -40.21 -2.86 11.17
CA GLY A 85 -40.25 -3.66 12.39
C GLY A 85 -39.65 -5.05 12.19
N TYR A 86 -39.19 -5.63 13.30
CA TYR A 86 -38.68 -7.00 13.40
C TYR A 86 -38.91 -7.52 14.84
N PRO A 87 -38.86 -8.84 15.10
CA PRO A 87 -38.68 -9.92 14.14
C PRO A 87 -39.95 -10.21 13.32
N TYR A 88 -39.77 -10.82 12.15
CA TYR A 88 -40.81 -11.38 11.29
C TYR A 88 -40.53 -12.86 11.02
N LYS A 89 -41.51 -13.57 10.46
CA LYS A 89 -41.41 -14.98 10.10
C LYS A 89 -41.77 -15.14 8.62
N PRO A 90 -41.16 -16.11 7.93
CA PRO A 90 -41.58 -16.45 6.59
C PRO A 90 -43.04 -16.94 6.60
N GLU A 91 -43.78 -16.58 5.56
CA GLU A 91 -45.08 -17.12 5.23
C GLU A 91 -44.97 -18.60 4.83
N SER A 92 -46.12 -19.27 4.70
CA SER A 92 -46.14 -20.72 4.49
C SER A 92 -45.69 -21.17 3.10
N ASP A 93 -45.74 -20.25 2.15
CA ASP A 93 -45.42 -20.42 0.73
C ASP A 93 -44.05 -19.85 0.35
N ASP A 94 -43.39 -19.14 1.27
CA ASP A 94 -42.04 -18.62 1.08
C ASP A 94 -41.03 -19.72 0.79
N ALA A 95 -40.10 -19.38 -0.07
CA ALA A 95 -39.11 -20.33 -0.52
C ALA A 95 -38.03 -20.54 0.56
N ASP A 96 -37.45 -21.74 0.60
CA ASP A 96 -36.43 -22.03 1.61
C ASP A 96 -35.19 -21.13 1.43
N GLY A 97 -34.77 -20.46 2.50
CA GLY A 97 -33.70 -19.46 2.47
C GLY A 97 -34.14 -18.03 2.14
N THR A 98 -35.43 -17.78 1.91
CA THR A 98 -35.99 -16.42 1.79
C THR A 98 -36.88 -16.05 2.99
N ASP A 99 -37.12 -14.75 3.16
CA ASP A 99 -38.12 -14.14 4.08
C ASP A 99 -37.93 -14.51 5.56
N ARG A 100 -36.71 -14.91 5.87
CA ARG A 100 -36.30 -15.39 7.18
C ARG A 100 -35.06 -14.67 7.65
N ILE A 101 -35.06 -14.41 8.94
CA ILE A 101 -33.88 -13.94 9.66
C ILE A 101 -32.94 -15.13 9.87
N MET A 102 -31.81 -15.14 9.17
CA MET A 102 -30.73 -16.10 9.32
C MET A 102 -29.62 -15.50 10.16
N VAL A 103 -29.11 -16.26 11.12
CA VAL A 103 -27.96 -15.85 11.93
C VAL A 103 -26.73 -16.59 11.44
N VAL A 104 -25.66 -15.84 11.19
CA VAL A 104 -24.36 -16.38 10.73
C VAL A 104 -23.90 -17.57 11.57
N SER A 105 -23.39 -18.60 10.92
CA SER A 105 -23.12 -19.89 11.59
C SER A 105 -21.94 -19.85 12.57
N GLY A 106 -21.09 -18.82 12.50
CA GLY A 106 -19.99 -18.57 13.43
C GLY A 106 -20.49 -18.18 14.84
N PHE A 107 -21.69 -17.60 14.95
CA PHE A 107 -22.30 -17.30 16.25
C PHE A 107 -22.80 -18.58 16.92
N LYS A 108 -22.38 -18.82 18.16
CA LYS A 108 -22.71 -20.04 18.92
C LYS A 108 -23.58 -19.80 20.15
N GLY A 109 -24.22 -18.64 20.26
CA GLY A 109 -25.02 -18.25 21.43
C GLY A 109 -24.19 -17.77 22.64
N SER A 110 -22.87 -17.71 22.51
CA SER A 110 -21.96 -17.03 23.45
C SER A 110 -20.95 -16.21 22.63
N GLY A 111 -20.91 -14.91 22.87
CA GLY A 111 -20.11 -13.97 22.08
C GLY A 111 -20.33 -12.53 22.53
N TYR A 112 -19.34 -11.66 22.27
CA TYR A 112 -19.48 -10.23 22.51
C TYR A 112 -20.21 -9.60 21.33
N ALA A 113 -21.38 -9.03 21.62
CA ALA A 113 -22.31 -8.32 20.74
C ALA A 113 -23.12 -9.21 19.78
N THR A 114 -24.42 -8.91 19.75
CA THR A 114 -25.42 -9.35 18.78
C THR A 114 -26.15 -8.14 18.23
N ASP A 115 -26.63 -8.22 16.99
CA ASP A 115 -27.57 -7.26 16.43
C ASP A 115 -28.99 -7.51 16.95
N GLY A 116 -29.92 -6.67 16.50
CA GLY A 116 -31.33 -6.78 16.87
C GLY A 116 -31.96 -8.07 16.38
N TYR A 117 -31.60 -8.53 15.18
CA TYR A 117 -32.15 -9.76 14.59
C TYR A 117 -31.68 -10.98 15.36
N THR A 118 -30.38 -11.11 15.61
CA THR A 118 -29.82 -12.22 16.39
C THR A 118 -30.37 -12.23 17.81
N ASP A 119 -30.39 -11.09 18.51
CA ASP A 119 -30.86 -11.00 19.90
C ASP A 119 -32.35 -11.42 20.03
N SER A 120 -33.16 -11.05 19.04
CA SER A 120 -34.61 -11.32 19.07
C SER A 120 -35.00 -12.73 18.64
N THR A 121 -34.15 -13.43 17.87
CA THR A 121 -34.53 -14.67 17.19
C THR A 121 -33.67 -15.89 17.53
N TYR A 122 -32.38 -15.70 17.82
CA TYR A 122 -31.47 -16.83 18.00
C TYR A 122 -31.79 -17.65 19.26
N GLY A 123 -31.93 -18.97 19.12
CA GLY A 123 -32.26 -19.87 20.23
C GLY A 123 -33.70 -19.78 20.72
N GLN A 124 -34.54 -18.95 20.11
CA GLN A 124 -35.97 -18.88 20.40
C GLN A 124 -36.70 -20.03 19.70
N TRP A 125 -37.55 -20.76 20.41
CA TRP A 125 -38.22 -21.97 19.87
C TRP A 125 -39.07 -21.68 18.62
N ASP A 126 -39.54 -20.44 18.50
CA ASP A 126 -40.44 -19.95 17.48
C ASP A 126 -39.74 -19.52 16.18
N TYR A 127 -38.40 -19.48 16.16
CA TYR A 127 -37.59 -18.95 15.05
C TYR A 127 -36.52 -19.96 14.59
N ASP A 128 -36.52 -20.23 13.29
CA ASP A 128 -35.51 -21.03 12.62
C ASP A 128 -34.46 -20.11 11.98
N THR A 129 -33.39 -19.85 12.72
CA THR A 129 -32.31 -18.92 12.34
C THR A 129 -31.14 -19.59 11.62
N GLN A 130 -31.25 -20.87 11.28
CA GLN A 130 -30.17 -21.58 10.58
C GLN A 130 -29.93 -20.93 9.21
N VAL A 131 -28.66 -20.68 8.87
CA VAL A 131 -28.29 -20.27 7.50
C VAL A 131 -28.78 -21.31 6.49
N ARG A 132 -29.63 -20.87 5.56
CA ARG A 132 -30.17 -21.69 4.48
C ARG A 132 -29.79 -21.10 3.13
N PRO A 133 -29.17 -21.87 2.23
CA PRO A 133 -28.78 -21.34 0.95
C PRO A 133 -29.97 -21.29 -0.02
N VAL A 134 -30.11 -20.19 -0.75
CA VAL A 134 -31.15 -20.04 -1.77
C VAL A 134 -30.79 -20.91 -2.98
N THR A 135 -31.69 -21.81 -3.38
CA THR A 135 -31.40 -22.84 -4.39
C THR A 135 -32.30 -22.73 -5.61
N LEU A 136 -31.78 -22.19 -6.71
CA LEU A 136 -32.48 -22.01 -7.97
C LEU A 136 -32.48 -23.31 -8.80
N THR A 137 -33.59 -23.58 -9.46
CA THR A 137 -33.72 -24.63 -10.48
C THR A 137 -34.22 -24.03 -11.79
N TYR A 138 -33.65 -24.46 -12.91
CA TYR A 138 -33.96 -23.94 -14.23
C TYR A 138 -33.50 -24.86 -15.35
N ASP A 139 -34.09 -24.66 -16.52
CA ASP A 139 -33.69 -25.33 -17.77
C ASP A 139 -33.14 -24.29 -18.76
N LEU A 140 -31.88 -24.47 -19.15
CA LEU A 140 -31.23 -23.61 -20.13
C LEU A 140 -31.83 -23.76 -21.53
N LYS A 141 -32.54 -24.86 -21.84
CA LYS A 141 -33.11 -25.12 -23.18
C LYS A 141 -32.08 -24.94 -24.32
N GLY A 142 -30.84 -25.32 -24.06
CA GLY A 142 -29.72 -25.19 -25.01
C GLY A 142 -29.02 -23.83 -25.05
N ILE A 143 -29.43 -22.85 -24.23
CA ILE A 143 -28.76 -21.54 -24.09
C ILE A 143 -27.29 -21.75 -23.74
N GLN A 144 -26.42 -21.09 -24.51
CA GLN A 144 -24.97 -21.07 -24.27
C GLN A 144 -24.62 -19.93 -23.33
N VAL A 145 -24.21 -20.23 -22.10
CA VAL A 145 -23.92 -19.22 -21.08
C VAL A 145 -22.62 -18.47 -21.41
N HIS A 146 -22.73 -17.16 -21.66
CA HIS A 146 -21.61 -16.23 -21.93
C HIS A 146 -21.54 -15.03 -20.96
N ASN A 147 -22.60 -14.76 -20.20
CA ASN A 147 -22.55 -13.91 -19.01
C ASN A 147 -23.68 -14.32 -18.04
N ALA A 148 -23.54 -13.97 -16.76
CA ALA A 148 -24.62 -14.14 -15.80
C ALA A 148 -24.53 -13.10 -14.67
N TYR A 149 -25.69 -12.69 -14.17
CA TYR A 149 -25.82 -11.75 -13.05
C TYR A 149 -26.81 -12.30 -12.03
N ILE A 150 -26.50 -12.13 -10.75
CA ILE A 150 -27.38 -12.49 -9.65
C ILE A 150 -27.77 -11.19 -8.93
N GLN A 151 -29.05 -10.88 -8.89
CA GLN A 151 -29.60 -9.79 -8.09
C GLN A 151 -30.24 -10.36 -6.84
N MET A 152 -30.00 -9.72 -5.69
CA MET A 152 -30.57 -10.14 -4.41
C MET A 152 -31.09 -8.91 -3.69
N PHE A 153 -32.29 -9.01 -3.12
CA PHE A 153 -32.82 -8.01 -2.22
C PHE A 153 -32.56 -8.49 -0.79
N VAL A 154 -31.68 -7.78 -0.09
CA VAL A 154 -31.10 -8.22 1.20
C VAL A 154 -31.41 -7.21 2.28
N ASP A 155 -31.53 -7.68 3.51
CA ASP A 155 -31.80 -6.86 4.68
C ASP A 155 -30.83 -7.20 5.82
N ASP A 156 -30.43 -6.14 6.52
CA ASP A 156 -29.60 -6.14 7.73
C ASP A 156 -28.28 -6.93 7.65
N ILE A 157 -27.63 -7.00 6.47
CA ILE A 157 -26.26 -7.53 6.40
C ILE A 157 -25.29 -6.45 6.92
N GLN A 158 -24.72 -6.64 8.12
CA GLN A 158 -23.83 -5.67 8.78
C GLN A 158 -22.38 -6.18 8.89
N PRO A 159 -21.61 -6.17 7.79
CA PRO A 159 -20.22 -6.61 7.82
C PRO A 159 -19.35 -5.71 8.72
N SER A 160 -18.24 -6.28 9.18
CA SER A 160 -17.22 -5.57 9.97
C SER A 160 -16.76 -4.31 9.26
N LYS A 161 -16.75 -3.21 10.02
CA LYS A 161 -16.13 -1.94 9.63
C LYS A 161 -14.96 -1.59 10.55
N PHE A 162 -14.38 -2.59 11.23
CA PHE A 162 -13.20 -2.41 12.06
C PHE A 162 -11.96 -2.14 11.23
N GLU A 163 -11.21 -1.17 11.71
CA GLU A 163 -9.95 -0.72 11.16
C GLU A 163 -8.93 -0.54 12.28
N ILE A 164 -7.69 -1.01 12.13
CA ILE A 164 -6.58 -0.63 13.00
C ILE A 164 -6.09 0.78 12.63
N VAL A 165 -6.28 1.72 13.55
CA VAL A 165 -5.81 3.10 13.45
C VAL A 165 -4.82 3.35 14.59
N ASN A 166 -3.56 3.65 14.26
CA ASN A 166 -2.48 3.88 15.24
C ASN A 166 -2.26 2.73 16.25
N GLY A 167 -2.52 1.49 15.82
CA GLY A 167 -2.40 0.30 16.70
C GLY A 167 -3.63 0.03 17.56
N GLU A 168 -4.69 0.83 17.46
CA GLU A 168 -5.97 0.64 18.14
C GLU A 168 -7.05 0.22 17.14
N GLU A 169 -7.91 -0.73 17.49
CA GLU A 169 -9.11 -1.03 16.70
C GLU A 169 -10.12 0.12 16.80
N VAL A 170 -10.46 0.70 15.65
CA VAL A 170 -11.50 1.70 15.48
C VAL A 170 -12.53 1.15 14.51
N ASN A 171 -13.78 1.05 14.94
CA ASN A 171 -14.87 0.69 14.04
C ASN A 171 -15.45 1.94 13.37
N ARG A 172 -15.49 1.97 12.03
CA ARG A 172 -16.07 3.04 11.21
C ARG A 172 -17.53 2.81 10.83
N GLY A 173 -18.13 1.75 11.37
CA GLY A 173 -19.53 1.41 11.22
C GLY A 173 -20.42 2.51 11.76
N ARG A 174 -21.62 2.58 11.20
CA ARG A 174 -22.68 3.48 11.66
C ARG A 174 -23.11 3.08 13.08
N ASP A 175 -23.71 3.99 13.84
CA ASP A 175 -24.23 3.70 15.18
C ASP A 175 -25.11 2.44 15.19
N GLY A 176 -25.05 1.65 16.27
CA GLY A 176 -25.71 0.34 16.37
C GLY A 176 -24.73 -0.83 16.32
N PHE A 177 -25.20 -2.01 15.92
CA PHE A 177 -24.40 -3.24 15.94
C PHE A 177 -23.22 -3.23 14.96
N SER A 178 -23.32 -2.51 13.84
CA SER A 178 -22.20 -2.30 12.89
C SER A 178 -20.89 -1.88 13.58
N ARG A 179 -20.94 -1.11 14.69
CA ARG A 179 -19.76 -0.74 15.50
C ARG A 179 -19.10 -1.87 16.29
N ASN A 180 -19.84 -2.94 16.55
CA ASN A 180 -19.38 -4.12 17.26
C ASN A 180 -19.22 -5.33 16.33
N SER A 181 -19.78 -5.28 15.12
CA SER A 181 -19.72 -6.36 14.16
C SER A 181 -18.28 -6.66 13.76
N ARG A 182 -17.90 -7.92 13.88
CA ARG A 182 -16.64 -8.47 13.37
C ARG A 182 -16.88 -9.40 12.17
N ASN A 183 -18.09 -9.42 11.65
CA ASN A 183 -18.47 -10.39 10.62
C ASN A 183 -17.78 -10.11 9.28
N VAL A 184 -17.27 -11.16 8.69
CA VAL A 184 -16.66 -11.19 7.36
C VAL A 184 -17.36 -12.30 6.57
N TYR A 185 -18.34 -11.88 5.79
CA TYR A 185 -19.22 -12.76 5.05
C TYR A 185 -18.50 -13.47 3.91
N GLN A 186 -18.76 -14.77 3.81
CA GLN A 186 -18.36 -15.64 2.71
C GLN A 186 -19.56 -15.86 1.81
N VAL A 187 -19.35 -15.80 0.49
CA VAL A 187 -20.40 -16.06 -0.51
C VAL A 187 -19.99 -17.26 -1.33
N THR A 188 -20.76 -18.34 -1.22
CA THR A 188 -20.45 -19.63 -1.86
C THR A 188 -21.49 -19.94 -2.92
N LEU A 189 -21.03 -20.26 -4.14
CA LEU A 189 -21.87 -20.92 -5.14
C LEU A 189 -21.66 -22.43 -5.05
N SER A 190 -22.75 -23.19 -5.20
CA SER A 190 -22.70 -24.64 -5.25
C SER A 190 -23.65 -25.21 -6.29
N TYR A 191 -23.29 -26.35 -6.89
CA TYR A 191 -24.21 -27.15 -7.69
C TYR A 191 -23.89 -28.65 -7.55
N LYS A 192 -24.81 -29.51 -7.97
CA LYS A 192 -24.60 -30.96 -7.98
C LYS A 192 -24.23 -31.44 -9.38
N LYS A 193 -23.17 -32.24 -9.48
CA LYS A 193 -22.75 -32.93 -10.71
C LYS A 193 -22.42 -34.38 -10.38
N ASN A 194 -23.07 -35.32 -11.05
CA ASN A 194 -22.85 -36.77 -10.85
C ASN A 194 -22.94 -37.20 -9.37
N GLY A 195 -23.92 -36.67 -8.63
CA GLY A 195 -24.12 -36.98 -7.21
C GLY A 195 -23.15 -36.29 -6.24
N LYS A 196 -22.16 -35.52 -6.71
CA LYS A 196 -21.24 -34.74 -5.89
C LYS A 196 -21.63 -33.26 -5.87
N THR A 197 -21.57 -32.63 -4.70
CA THR A 197 -21.65 -31.16 -4.58
C THR A 197 -20.31 -30.54 -4.93
N ILE A 198 -20.32 -29.58 -5.85
CA ILE A 198 -19.19 -28.74 -6.22
C ILE A 198 -19.48 -27.36 -5.64
N SER A 199 -18.58 -26.82 -4.81
CA SER A 199 -18.76 -25.59 -4.06
C SER A 199 -17.51 -24.73 -4.14
N GLU A 200 -17.66 -23.42 -4.30
CA GLU A 200 -16.55 -22.48 -4.35
C GLU A 200 -16.95 -21.12 -3.77
N ARG A 201 -16.02 -20.48 -3.07
CA ARG A 201 -16.18 -19.10 -2.59
C ARG A 201 -15.91 -18.15 -3.74
N ILE A 202 -16.70 -17.08 -3.85
CA ILE A 202 -16.59 -16.12 -4.94
C ILE A 202 -16.09 -14.77 -4.37
N PRO A 203 -14.78 -14.47 -4.41
CA PRO A 203 -14.23 -13.29 -3.74
C PRO A 203 -14.82 -11.96 -4.22
N SER A 204 -15.19 -11.86 -5.50
CA SER A 204 -15.85 -10.67 -6.02
C SER A 204 -17.27 -10.47 -5.46
N PHE A 205 -17.96 -11.54 -5.08
CA PHE A 205 -19.27 -11.44 -4.42
C PHE A 205 -19.11 -11.05 -2.96
N GLU A 206 -18.13 -11.64 -2.29
CA GLU A 206 -17.75 -11.26 -0.92
C GLU A 206 -17.33 -9.80 -0.83
N THR A 207 -16.67 -9.27 -1.87
CA THR A 207 -16.34 -7.84 -1.95
C THR A 207 -17.60 -6.98 -1.91
N VAL A 208 -18.65 -7.34 -2.65
CA VAL A 208 -19.92 -6.58 -2.64
C VAL A 208 -20.61 -6.70 -1.28
N VAL A 209 -20.81 -7.93 -0.79
CA VAL A 209 -21.53 -8.18 0.47
C VAL A 209 -20.83 -7.55 1.67
N ASN A 210 -19.49 -7.65 1.78
CA ASN A 210 -18.76 -7.04 2.90
C ASN A 210 -18.62 -5.52 2.79
N ASN A 211 -18.96 -4.94 1.63
CA ASN A 211 -19.04 -3.49 1.47
C ASN A 211 -20.46 -2.94 1.66
N LEU A 212 -21.44 -3.78 2.01
CA LEU A 212 -22.79 -3.33 2.37
C LEU A 212 -22.74 -2.23 3.44
N ASP A 213 -23.46 -1.14 3.18
CA ASP A 213 -23.71 -0.04 4.12
C ASP A 213 -25.21 -0.04 4.45
N GLN A 214 -25.57 -0.99 5.30
CA GLN A 214 -26.88 -1.14 5.91
C GLN A 214 -26.76 -0.90 7.43
N HIS A 215 -27.81 -0.35 8.03
CA HIS A 215 -27.86 0.02 9.44
C HIS A 215 -29.30 -0.17 9.89
N GLY A 216 -29.56 -1.35 10.42
CA GLY A 216 -30.89 -1.80 10.81
C GLY A 216 -31.71 -2.33 9.63
N PRO A 217 -33.00 -2.59 9.90
CA PRO A 217 -33.92 -3.34 9.05
C PRO A 217 -34.33 -2.50 7.81
N ILE A 218 -33.43 -2.43 6.84
CA ILE A 218 -33.52 -1.68 5.58
C ILE A 218 -33.14 -2.62 4.44
N GLY A 219 -34.12 -2.98 3.62
CA GLY A 219 -33.94 -3.76 2.40
C GLY A 219 -33.20 -2.98 1.30
N LYS A 220 -32.26 -3.65 0.64
CA LYS A 220 -31.48 -3.11 -0.49
C LYS A 220 -31.26 -4.14 -1.58
N LEU A 221 -31.28 -3.66 -2.83
CA LEU A 221 -30.84 -4.46 -3.97
C LEU A 221 -29.32 -4.43 -4.12
N ILE A 222 -28.72 -5.62 -4.27
CA ILE A 222 -27.34 -5.80 -4.73
C ILE A 222 -27.32 -6.60 -6.04
N THR A 223 -26.33 -6.30 -6.89
CA THR A 223 -26.11 -7.05 -8.14
C THR A 223 -24.69 -7.61 -8.20
N LEU A 224 -24.60 -8.93 -8.39
CA LEU A 224 -23.38 -9.72 -8.45
C LEU A 224 -23.14 -10.19 -9.90
N SER A 225 -22.06 -9.73 -10.53
CA SER A 225 -21.67 -10.19 -11.87
C SER A 225 -20.83 -11.46 -11.75
N VAL A 226 -21.32 -12.59 -12.27
CA VAL A 226 -20.62 -13.87 -12.23
C VAL A 226 -19.35 -13.77 -13.08
N PRO A 227 -18.14 -13.90 -12.49
CA PRO A 227 -16.90 -13.88 -13.27
C PRO A 227 -16.85 -15.04 -14.26
N ASP A 228 -16.19 -14.84 -15.40
CA ASP A 228 -16.14 -15.81 -16.50
C ASP A 228 -15.68 -17.21 -16.06
N GLN A 229 -14.69 -17.27 -15.15
CA GLN A 229 -14.17 -18.51 -14.57
C GLN A 229 -15.20 -19.32 -13.75
N TYR A 230 -16.31 -18.71 -13.35
CA TYR A 230 -17.37 -19.34 -12.56
C TYR A 230 -18.67 -19.57 -13.36
N LEU A 231 -18.70 -19.28 -14.67
CA LEU A 231 -19.90 -19.52 -15.50
C LEU A 231 -20.31 -20.99 -15.57
N ASP A 232 -19.40 -21.92 -15.29
CA ASP A 232 -19.72 -23.35 -15.18
C ASP A 232 -20.72 -23.66 -14.04
N TYR A 233 -20.75 -22.85 -12.98
CA TYR A 233 -21.78 -22.98 -11.94
C TYR A 233 -23.17 -22.72 -12.50
N ILE A 234 -23.29 -21.82 -13.48
CA ILE A 234 -24.55 -21.54 -14.16
C ILE A 234 -24.86 -22.63 -15.20
N ARG A 235 -23.86 -23.07 -15.96
CA ARG A 235 -24.04 -24.12 -17.00
C ARG A 235 -24.53 -25.44 -16.42
N TYR A 236 -24.02 -25.83 -15.26
CA TYR A 236 -24.33 -27.11 -14.62
C TYR A 236 -25.28 -27.00 -13.43
N GLY A 237 -25.68 -25.77 -13.06
CA GLY A 237 -26.48 -25.48 -11.89
C GLY A 237 -27.98 -25.67 -12.06
N GLY A 238 -28.49 -25.94 -13.26
CA GLY A 238 -29.94 -25.98 -13.52
C GLY A 238 -30.75 -26.94 -12.63
N SER A 239 -30.15 -28.04 -12.15
CA SER A 239 -30.80 -28.97 -11.21
C SER A 239 -30.75 -28.54 -9.74
N GLY A 240 -30.13 -27.40 -9.42
CA GLY A 240 -29.96 -26.89 -8.07
C GLY A 240 -28.68 -26.05 -7.94
N LEU A 241 -28.76 -24.80 -8.37
CA LEU A 241 -27.72 -23.79 -8.17
C LEU A 241 -27.99 -23.12 -6.83
N SER A 242 -27.07 -23.29 -5.90
CA SER A 242 -27.22 -22.86 -4.52
C SER A 242 -26.29 -21.69 -4.23
N ILE A 243 -26.81 -20.64 -3.61
CA ILE A 243 -26.08 -19.45 -3.17
C ILE A 243 -26.17 -19.38 -1.66
N LYS A 244 -25.02 -19.38 -0.98
CA LYS A 244 -24.95 -19.26 0.48
C LYS A 244 -24.18 -18.01 0.88
N ILE A 245 -24.76 -17.20 1.77
CA ILE A 245 -24.08 -16.14 2.50
C ILE A 245 -23.89 -16.64 3.93
N ASP A 246 -22.69 -16.54 4.50
CA ASP A 246 -22.41 -17.06 5.84
C ASP A 246 -21.12 -16.44 6.39
N ASP A 247 -21.02 -16.26 7.70
CA ASP A 247 -19.73 -16.11 8.38
C ASP A 247 -19.56 -17.29 9.35
N PRO A 248 -18.79 -18.33 8.98
CA PRO A 248 -18.57 -19.47 9.83
C PRO A 248 -17.44 -19.27 10.87
N VAL A 249 -16.74 -18.13 10.83
CA VAL A 249 -15.50 -17.89 11.58
C VAL A 249 -15.72 -16.96 12.76
N ASN A 250 -16.36 -15.80 12.56
CA ASN A 250 -16.47 -14.80 13.60
C ASN A 250 -17.63 -15.10 14.57
N PRO A 251 -17.43 -14.90 15.88
CA PRO A 251 -18.43 -15.25 16.89
C PRO A 251 -19.40 -14.10 17.22
N THR A 252 -19.49 -13.08 16.37
CA THR A 252 -20.33 -11.90 16.58
C THR A 252 -21.65 -12.10 15.84
N GLY A 253 -22.79 -12.00 16.55
CA GLY A 253 -24.07 -12.42 15.98
C GLY A 253 -24.70 -11.36 15.09
N ASP A 254 -24.73 -11.61 13.78
CA ASP A 254 -25.41 -10.77 12.79
C ASP A 254 -26.52 -11.57 12.12
N GLY A 255 -27.74 -11.07 12.24
CA GLY A 255 -28.93 -11.66 11.66
C GLY A 255 -29.28 -10.90 10.39
N TYR A 256 -29.47 -11.60 9.29
CA TYR A 256 -29.78 -10.98 8.00
C TYR A 256 -30.87 -11.76 7.27
N ALA A 257 -31.49 -11.15 6.26
CA ALA A 257 -32.50 -11.79 5.45
C ALA A 257 -32.27 -11.56 3.95
N ILE A 258 -32.89 -12.43 3.14
CA ILE A 258 -32.95 -12.32 1.68
C ILE A 258 -34.43 -12.48 1.28
N ASP A 259 -34.97 -11.53 0.54
CA ASP A 259 -36.37 -11.52 0.06
C ASP A 259 -36.46 -12.36 -1.22
N PHE A 260 -35.71 -11.99 -2.26
CA PHE A 260 -35.55 -12.84 -3.44
C PHE A 260 -34.12 -12.89 -3.97
N VAL A 261 -33.89 -13.92 -4.79
CA VAL A 261 -32.72 -14.05 -5.64
C VAL A 261 -33.17 -14.19 -7.10
N LYS A 262 -32.61 -13.34 -7.97
CA LYS A 262 -32.89 -13.30 -9.40
C LYS A 262 -31.61 -13.53 -10.21
N LEU A 263 -31.56 -14.63 -10.94
CA LEU A 263 -30.51 -14.96 -11.89
C LEU A 263 -30.90 -14.50 -13.31
N LEU A 264 -30.02 -13.72 -13.94
CA LEU A 264 -30.08 -13.32 -15.34
C LEU A 264 -28.96 -14.02 -16.11
N VAL A 265 -29.31 -14.96 -16.98
CA VAL A 265 -28.35 -15.65 -17.87
C VAL A 265 -28.37 -14.98 -19.23
N ASN A 266 -27.19 -14.60 -19.71
CA ASN A 266 -27.02 -13.83 -20.95
C ASN A 266 -27.85 -12.55 -20.91
N LYS A 267 -27.60 -11.71 -19.88
CA LYS A 267 -28.18 -10.37 -19.79
C LYS A 267 -27.81 -9.60 -21.05
N LYS A 268 -28.81 -8.92 -21.61
CA LYS A 268 -28.70 -8.07 -22.79
C LYS A 268 -28.09 -6.73 -22.41
N ASP A 269 -27.13 -6.29 -23.21
CA ASP A 269 -26.35 -5.07 -23.00
C ASP A 269 -27.15 -3.79 -23.28
N ASP A 270 -28.15 -3.87 -24.14
CA ASP A 270 -29.05 -2.78 -24.51
C ASP A 270 -30.16 -2.55 -23.46
N TYR A 271 -30.41 -3.53 -22.59
CA TYR A 271 -31.30 -3.34 -21.44
C TYR A 271 -30.62 -2.51 -20.35
N THR A 272 -31.02 -1.24 -20.29
CA THR A 272 -30.51 -0.23 -19.36
C THR A 272 -31.59 0.41 -18.49
N VAL A 273 -32.83 -0.09 -18.51
CA VAL A 273 -33.97 0.55 -17.82
C VAL A 273 -33.68 0.75 -16.34
N ASN A 274 -33.13 -0.26 -15.67
CA ASN A 274 -32.80 -0.25 -14.24
C ASN A 274 -31.32 0.08 -13.99
N ASN A 275 -30.63 0.70 -14.96
CA ASN A 275 -29.23 1.09 -14.81
C ASN A 275 -29.11 2.58 -14.51
N GLY A 276 -28.11 2.96 -13.73
CA GLY A 276 -27.60 4.31 -13.60
C GLY A 276 -26.23 4.48 -14.26
N THR A 277 -25.70 5.70 -14.16
CA THR A 277 -24.35 6.05 -14.63
C THR A 277 -23.42 6.30 -13.46
N VAL A 278 -22.27 5.63 -13.44
CA VAL A 278 -21.15 5.93 -12.56
C VAL A 278 -19.99 6.44 -13.41
N LYS A 279 -19.43 7.58 -13.02
CA LYS A 279 -18.28 8.20 -13.68
C LYS A 279 -17.32 8.78 -12.64
N GLY A 280 -16.09 9.06 -13.04
CA GLY A 280 -15.13 9.74 -12.16
C GLY A 280 -13.72 9.68 -12.70
N GLY A 281 -12.75 10.07 -11.89
CA GLY A 281 -11.33 9.89 -12.18
C GLY A 281 -10.60 9.03 -11.14
N VAL A 282 -9.57 8.32 -11.59
CA VAL A 282 -8.57 7.67 -10.73
C VAL A 282 -7.35 8.57 -10.65
N TYR A 283 -6.93 8.91 -9.43
CA TYR A 283 -5.82 9.82 -9.17
C TYR A 283 -4.83 9.18 -8.20
N GLU A 284 -3.56 9.60 -8.29
CA GLU A 284 -2.64 9.31 -7.21
C GLU A 284 -3.15 9.95 -5.92
N ALA A 285 -2.94 9.25 -4.81
CA ALA A 285 -3.33 9.74 -3.51
C ALA A 285 -2.28 9.41 -2.46
N LYS A 286 -2.38 10.10 -1.33
CA LYS A 286 -1.60 9.82 -0.13
C LYS A 286 -2.45 10.06 1.10
N TYR A 287 -2.14 9.36 2.18
CA TYR A 287 -2.74 9.65 3.48
C TYR A 287 -2.06 10.88 4.11
N VAL A 288 -2.88 11.83 4.58
CA VAL A 288 -2.46 12.92 5.47
C VAL A 288 -3.16 12.67 6.80
N GLY A 289 -2.43 12.12 7.77
CA GLY A 289 -3.04 11.49 8.94
C GLY A 289 -3.90 10.29 8.50
N ASN A 290 -5.19 10.31 8.85
CA ASN A 290 -6.15 9.27 8.47
C ASN A 290 -6.99 9.62 7.24
N GLN A 291 -6.82 10.82 6.69
CA GLN A 291 -7.58 11.22 5.51
C GLN A 291 -6.79 10.88 4.25
N LEU A 292 -7.43 10.16 3.33
CA LEU A 292 -6.87 10.03 1.99
C LEU A 292 -7.10 11.32 1.20
N VAL A 293 -6.00 11.90 0.72
CA VAL A 293 -6.01 13.10 -0.11
C VAL A 293 -5.63 12.73 -1.53
N LEU A 294 -6.54 13.00 -2.47
CA LEU A 294 -6.33 12.80 -3.90
C LEU A 294 -5.51 13.95 -4.47
N ASP A 295 -4.49 13.64 -5.27
CA ASP A 295 -3.76 14.59 -6.08
C ASP A 295 -4.36 14.63 -7.49
N LYS A 296 -5.32 15.54 -7.69
CA LYS A 296 -6.00 15.70 -8.99
C LYS A 296 -5.09 16.16 -10.12
N SER A 297 -3.87 16.62 -9.82
CA SER A 297 -2.86 16.95 -10.83
C SER A 297 -2.12 15.70 -11.37
N ARG A 298 -2.28 14.56 -10.69
CA ARG A 298 -1.64 13.27 -11.02
C ARG A 298 -2.69 12.20 -11.33
N PRO A 299 -3.37 12.27 -12.49
CA PRO A 299 -4.30 11.23 -12.91
C PRO A 299 -3.57 9.91 -13.18
N VAL A 300 -4.19 8.80 -12.82
CA VAL A 300 -3.67 7.46 -13.13
C VAL A 300 -4.22 6.99 -14.47
N ILE A 301 -3.35 7.00 -15.48
CA ILE A 301 -3.68 6.62 -16.85
C ILE A 301 -3.63 5.10 -17.01
N GLY A 302 -4.65 4.54 -17.67
CA GLY A 302 -4.74 3.11 -17.91
C GLY A 302 -4.87 2.28 -16.63
N ALA A 303 -5.52 2.81 -15.60
CA ALA A 303 -5.99 2.05 -14.45
C ALA A 303 -7.20 1.21 -14.87
N LYS A 304 -7.27 -0.01 -14.35
CA LYS A 304 -8.40 -0.92 -14.53
C LYS A 304 -9.42 -0.61 -13.44
N VAL A 305 -10.64 -0.24 -13.84
CA VAL A 305 -11.76 0.07 -12.96
C VAL A 305 -12.82 -1.02 -13.12
N THR A 306 -13.10 -1.75 -12.05
CA THR A 306 -14.17 -2.75 -11.99
C THR A 306 -15.34 -2.17 -11.22
N ILE A 307 -16.56 -2.31 -11.75
CA ILE A 307 -17.79 -1.83 -11.12
C ILE A 307 -18.69 -3.04 -10.87
N SER A 308 -19.19 -3.22 -9.64
CA SER A 308 -20.10 -4.34 -9.33
C SER A 308 -21.32 -4.32 -10.25
N GLY A 309 -21.66 -5.48 -10.81
CA GLY A 309 -22.77 -5.59 -11.77
C GLY A 309 -22.46 -5.11 -13.18
N VAL A 310 -21.22 -4.72 -13.50
CA VAL A 310 -20.72 -4.49 -14.86
C VAL A 310 -19.76 -5.61 -15.21
N LYS A 311 -19.99 -6.29 -16.35
CA LYS A 311 -19.15 -7.42 -16.77
C LYS A 311 -17.70 -7.01 -17.05
N ASP A 312 -17.52 -6.05 -17.93
CA ASP A 312 -16.19 -5.71 -18.45
C ASP A 312 -15.56 -4.58 -17.63
N PRO A 313 -14.29 -4.72 -17.23
CA PRO A 313 -13.58 -3.65 -16.56
C PRO A 313 -13.32 -2.49 -17.53
N ILE A 314 -13.32 -1.27 -17.00
CA ILE A 314 -13.11 -0.03 -17.75
C ILE A 314 -11.64 0.36 -17.58
N THR A 315 -10.99 0.78 -18.66
CA THR A 315 -9.62 1.33 -18.58
C THR A 315 -9.70 2.85 -18.57
N THR A 316 -9.05 3.52 -17.62
CA THR A 316 -9.06 4.98 -17.54
C THR A 316 -8.37 5.62 -18.74
N ASN A 317 -8.89 6.75 -19.20
CA ASN A 317 -8.35 7.49 -20.34
C ASN A 317 -7.07 8.28 -19.98
N ASN A 318 -6.58 9.12 -20.90
CA ASN A 318 -5.37 9.96 -20.70
C ASN A 318 -5.52 11.06 -19.64
N LYS A 319 -6.72 11.25 -19.09
CA LYS A 319 -7.03 12.13 -17.95
C LYS A 319 -7.34 11.34 -16.67
N GLY A 320 -7.19 10.02 -16.70
CA GLY A 320 -7.54 9.14 -15.58
C GLY A 320 -9.04 8.93 -15.41
N GLU A 321 -9.87 9.33 -16.38
CA GLU A 321 -11.33 9.28 -16.25
C GLU A 321 -11.91 7.92 -16.66
N TYR A 322 -12.99 7.52 -16.01
CA TYR A 322 -13.80 6.34 -16.33
C TYR A 322 -15.30 6.69 -16.32
N ILE A 323 -16.09 5.93 -17.08
CA ILE A 323 -17.56 6.05 -17.12
C ILE A 323 -18.20 4.73 -17.52
N SER A 324 -19.32 4.40 -16.87
CA SER A 324 -20.27 3.38 -17.33
C SER A 324 -21.69 3.83 -17.05
N ASP A 325 -22.54 3.76 -18.07
CA ASP A 325 -23.99 3.94 -18.01
C ASP A 325 -24.75 2.60 -17.89
N LYS A 326 -23.99 1.50 -17.76
CA LYS A 326 -24.51 0.13 -17.66
C LYS A 326 -24.57 -0.40 -16.23
N VAL A 327 -24.45 0.47 -15.23
CA VAL A 327 -24.34 0.06 -13.82
C VAL A 327 -25.74 -0.23 -13.26
N PRO A 328 -26.03 -1.46 -12.80
CA PRO A 328 -27.32 -1.76 -12.18
C PRO A 328 -27.61 -0.85 -10.98
N ALA A 329 -28.86 -0.45 -10.83
CA ALA A 329 -29.31 0.29 -9.66
C ALA A 329 -29.19 -0.55 -8.37
N GLY A 330 -29.08 0.14 -7.23
CA GLY A 330 -28.80 -0.46 -5.93
C GLY A 330 -27.43 -0.03 -5.39
N GLN A 331 -26.86 -0.82 -4.48
CA GLN A 331 -25.51 -0.55 -4.00
C GLN A 331 -24.46 -0.89 -5.07
N VAL A 332 -23.45 -0.04 -5.21
CA VAL A 332 -22.36 -0.22 -6.16
C VAL A 332 -21.01 -0.17 -5.46
N VAL A 333 -20.12 -1.11 -5.78
CA VAL A 333 -18.70 -1.07 -5.40
C VAL A 333 -17.87 -0.80 -6.63
N VAL A 334 -16.98 0.19 -6.55
CA VAL A 334 -16.03 0.55 -7.61
C VAL A 334 -14.61 0.25 -7.12
N THR A 335 -13.88 -0.59 -7.83
CA THR A 335 -12.50 -0.97 -7.52
C THR A 335 -11.55 -0.44 -8.59
N ALA A 336 -10.47 0.23 -8.19
CA ALA A 336 -9.42 0.70 -9.08
C ALA A 336 -8.11 -0.07 -8.84
N GLU A 337 -7.52 -0.56 -9.93
CA GLU A 337 -6.29 -1.34 -9.93
C GLU A 337 -5.30 -0.78 -10.96
N LYS A 338 -4.02 -0.70 -10.57
CA LYS A 338 -2.92 -0.38 -11.49
C LYS A 338 -1.65 -1.03 -10.98
N GLU A 339 -0.87 -1.64 -11.87
CA GLU A 339 0.45 -2.15 -11.53
C GLU A 339 1.31 -1.05 -10.90
N GLY A 340 1.99 -1.36 -9.81
CA GLY A 340 2.76 -0.37 -9.03
C GLY A 340 1.92 0.52 -8.12
N TYR A 341 0.62 0.25 -7.97
CA TYR A 341 -0.25 0.94 -7.02
C TYR A 341 -0.97 -0.05 -6.10
N ALA A 342 -1.32 0.39 -4.90
CA ALA A 342 -2.24 -0.33 -4.04
C ALA A 342 -3.65 -0.26 -4.63
N SER A 343 -4.29 -1.43 -4.77
CA SER A 343 -5.69 -1.54 -5.19
C SER A 343 -6.61 -0.91 -4.14
N ARG A 344 -7.74 -0.34 -4.59
CA ARG A 344 -8.71 0.25 -3.68
C ARG A 344 -10.14 0.10 -4.17
N SER A 345 -11.05 -0.20 -3.25
CA SER A 345 -12.50 -0.21 -3.47
C SER A 345 -13.17 0.97 -2.77
N VAL A 346 -14.21 1.53 -3.40
CA VAL A 346 -15.09 2.56 -2.83
C VAL A 346 -16.53 2.14 -3.04
N THR A 347 -17.34 2.30 -2.00
CA THR A 347 -18.78 2.01 -2.02
C THR A 347 -19.58 3.25 -2.35
N ILE A 348 -20.48 3.12 -3.31
CA ILE A 348 -21.59 4.04 -3.56
C ILE A 348 -22.81 3.39 -2.89
N PRO A 349 -23.31 3.94 -1.76
CA PRO A 349 -24.35 3.29 -0.96
C PRO A 349 -25.63 3.01 -1.75
N THR A 350 -25.99 3.94 -2.63
CA THR A 350 -27.23 3.89 -3.41
C THR A 350 -27.02 4.56 -4.76
N LEU A 351 -27.20 3.81 -5.85
CA LEU A 351 -27.36 4.31 -7.21
C LEU A 351 -28.82 4.09 -7.64
N LEU A 352 -29.55 5.18 -7.84
CA LEU A 352 -30.90 5.11 -8.40
C LEU A 352 -30.85 4.78 -9.90
N ALA A 353 -31.85 4.06 -10.40
CA ALA A 353 -32.06 3.84 -11.82
C ALA A 353 -32.13 5.19 -12.55
N LYS A 354 -31.41 5.29 -13.68
CA LYS A 354 -31.18 6.52 -14.46
C LYS A 354 -30.44 7.64 -13.72
N GLY A 355 -30.06 7.43 -12.45
CA GLY A 355 -29.24 8.35 -11.68
C GLY A 355 -27.83 8.46 -12.26
N VAL A 356 -27.14 9.57 -11.94
CA VAL A 356 -25.75 9.80 -12.33
C VAL A 356 -24.95 10.13 -11.09
N ILE A 357 -23.93 9.32 -10.80
CA ILE A 357 -23.02 9.51 -9.66
C ILE A 357 -21.61 9.76 -10.18
N THR A 358 -20.96 10.78 -9.61
CA THR A 358 -19.54 11.03 -9.83
C THR A 358 -18.76 10.52 -8.61
N GLN A 359 -17.87 9.55 -8.82
CA GLN A 359 -17.04 8.94 -7.77
C GLN A 359 -15.56 8.97 -8.18
N ASP A 360 -14.79 9.91 -7.63
CA ASP A 360 -13.34 9.89 -7.78
C ASP A 360 -12.71 8.83 -6.86
N ILE A 361 -11.61 8.21 -7.30
CA ILE A 361 -10.89 7.20 -6.53
C ILE A 361 -9.41 7.58 -6.44
N GLY A 362 -8.89 7.62 -5.22
CA GLY A 362 -7.46 7.77 -4.96
C GLY A 362 -6.80 6.42 -4.76
N ILE A 363 -5.74 6.11 -5.51
CA ILE A 363 -4.90 4.93 -5.31
C ILE A 363 -3.46 5.34 -4.99
N ILE A 364 -2.74 4.51 -4.24
CA ILE A 364 -1.46 4.90 -3.63
C ILE A 364 -0.32 4.26 -4.39
N ASN A 365 0.62 5.10 -4.83
CA ASN A 365 1.80 4.68 -5.58
C ASN A 365 2.73 3.85 -4.67
N LEU A 366 3.20 2.70 -5.15
CA LEU A 366 4.08 1.76 -4.46
C LEU A 366 5.52 1.80 -4.97
N ALA A 367 5.89 2.82 -5.75
CA ALA A 367 7.24 3.02 -6.20
C ALA A 367 8.21 3.06 -5.00
N PRO A 368 9.36 2.36 -5.11
CA PRO A 368 10.39 2.38 -4.08
C PRO A 368 10.86 3.80 -3.74
N PRO A 369 11.22 4.04 -2.47
CA PRO A 369 12.00 5.20 -2.07
C PRO A 369 13.23 5.48 -2.93
N VAL A 370 13.60 6.75 -3.04
CA VAL A 370 14.86 7.17 -3.67
C VAL A 370 16.05 6.61 -2.88
N MET A 371 17.13 6.24 -3.57
CA MET A 371 18.34 5.71 -2.92
C MET A 371 19.03 6.77 -2.04
N PRO A 372 19.69 6.35 -0.94
CA PRO A 372 20.57 7.23 -0.18
C PRO A 372 21.77 7.70 -1.01
N VAL A 373 22.43 8.76 -0.56
CA VAL A 373 23.69 9.26 -1.13
C VAL A 373 24.80 9.14 -0.10
N ILE A 374 25.89 8.48 -0.45
CA ILE A 374 27.07 8.33 0.42
C ILE A 374 28.17 9.28 -0.07
N SER A 375 28.69 10.11 0.82
CA SER A 375 29.80 11.03 0.56
C SER A 375 30.92 10.84 1.58
N VAL A 376 32.17 11.11 1.17
CA VAL A 376 33.34 11.08 2.04
C VAL A 376 34.02 12.45 2.10
N ASN A 377 34.74 12.74 3.17
CA ASN A 377 35.43 14.02 3.33
C ASN A 377 36.64 14.19 2.39
N THR A 378 37.27 13.09 1.96
CA THR A 378 38.36 13.10 0.98
C THR A 378 38.37 11.82 0.18
N GLU A 379 38.72 11.95 -1.11
CA GLU A 379 39.00 10.81 -2.01
C GLU A 379 40.49 10.73 -2.37
N ALA A 380 41.29 11.72 -1.97
CA ALA A 380 42.74 11.69 -2.14
C ALA A 380 43.38 10.69 -1.16
N PRO A 381 44.52 10.06 -1.50
CA PRO A 381 45.27 9.22 -0.57
C PRO A 381 45.51 9.93 0.75
N THR A 382 45.28 9.23 1.86
CA THR A 382 45.34 9.81 3.21
C THR A 382 45.76 8.77 4.23
N ASN A 383 46.57 9.21 5.18
CA ASN A 383 46.88 8.46 6.39
C ASN A 383 45.98 8.81 7.58
N GLN A 384 45.01 9.70 7.37
CA GLN A 384 43.97 10.03 8.33
C GLN A 384 42.75 9.14 8.11
N ASP A 385 41.90 9.03 9.13
CA ASP A 385 40.62 8.35 8.99
C ASP A 385 39.69 9.13 8.04
N VAL A 386 38.92 8.40 7.24
CA VAL A 386 37.95 9.00 6.31
C VAL A 386 36.60 9.10 7.01
N SER A 387 36.00 10.28 6.95
CA SER A 387 34.65 10.52 7.47
C SER A 387 33.61 10.22 6.39
N VAL A 388 32.59 9.44 6.74
CA VAL A 388 31.49 9.00 5.88
C VAL A 388 30.20 9.68 6.31
N THR A 389 29.56 10.36 5.37
CA THR A 389 28.24 10.98 5.55
C THR A 389 27.24 10.33 4.61
N ILE A 390 26.07 9.96 5.13
CA ILE A 390 25.00 9.33 4.35
C ILE A 390 23.77 10.23 4.41
N THR A 391 23.34 10.71 3.25
CA THR A 391 22.12 11.52 3.10
C THR A 391 20.97 10.63 2.65
N TYR A 392 19.90 10.60 3.45
CA TYR A 392 18.68 9.86 3.14
C TYR A 392 17.60 10.82 2.66
N PRO A 393 16.74 10.43 1.69
CA PRO A 393 15.61 11.24 1.29
C PRO A 393 14.62 11.50 2.43
N GLU A 394 13.78 12.52 2.28
CA GLU A 394 12.83 12.94 3.29
C GLU A 394 11.66 11.93 3.44
N GLY A 395 11.18 11.71 4.67
CA GLY A 395 10.04 10.81 4.95
C GLY A 395 10.40 9.35 5.28
N HIS A 396 11.68 8.99 5.37
CA HIS A 396 12.12 7.62 5.67
C HIS A 396 12.38 7.35 7.16
N VAL A 397 11.93 6.19 7.63
CA VAL A 397 11.83 5.85 9.05
C VAL A 397 13.04 5.04 9.52
N ASP A 398 13.52 4.09 8.71
CA ASP A 398 14.67 3.26 9.05
C ASP A 398 15.83 3.56 8.10
N LYS A 399 16.85 4.27 8.62
CA LYS A 399 18.06 4.66 7.89
C LYS A 399 19.18 3.68 8.24
N MET A 400 19.57 2.82 7.31
CA MET A 400 20.46 1.70 7.58
C MET A 400 21.70 1.71 6.69
N TYR A 401 22.85 1.37 7.27
CA TYR A 401 24.09 1.17 6.52
C TYR A 401 24.81 -0.11 6.96
N ARG A 402 25.71 -0.63 6.13
CA ARG A 402 26.64 -1.70 6.51
C ARG A 402 28.01 -1.45 5.91
N LYS A 403 29.00 -2.14 6.48
CA LYS A 403 30.40 -2.14 6.04
C LYS A 403 30.76 -3.53 5.55
N ASP A 404 31.35 -3.62 4.36
CA ASP A 404 31.88 -4.85 3.74
C ASP A 404 30.89 -6.02 3.73
N GLY A 405 29.61 -5.76 3.41
CA GLY A 405 28.58 -6.80 3.38
C GLY A 405 28.18 -7.38 4.75
N GLY A 406 28.64 -6.78 5.86
CA GLY A 406 28.27 -7.19 7.22
C GLY A 406 26.82 -6.87 7.62
N GLU A 407 26.56 -6.88 8.93
CA GLU A 407 25.23 -6.59 9.47
C GLU A 407 24.78 -5.14 9.21
N TRP A 408 23.49 -4.97 8.95
CA TRP A 408 22.86 -3.65 8.81
C TRP A 408 22.79 -2.95 10.18
N LYS A 409 23.23 -1.68 10.21
CA LYS A 409 23.29 -0.83 11.40
C LYS A 409 22.50 0.46 11.16
N ALA A 410 21.83 0.96 12.20
CA ALA A 410 21.15 2.25 12.15
C ALA A 410 22.16 3.38 11.94
N TYR A 411 21.87 4.29 11.02
CA TYR A 411 22.65 5.49 10.77
C TYR A 411 22.25 6.60 11.74
N THR A 412 23.14 6.93 12.67
CA THR A 412 22.92 7.97 13.70
C THR A 412 23.62 9.29 13.39
N GLY A 413 24.48 9.32 12.38
CA GLY A 413 25.24 10.50 11.97
C GLY A 413 26.54 10.11 11.27
N THR A 414 27.34 11.12 10.89
CA THR A 414 28.66 10.91 10.30
C THR A 414 29.52 10.02 11.20
N PHE A 415 30.25 9.08 10.60
CA PHE A 415 31.17 8.18 11.29
C PHE A 415 32.49 8.10 10.52
N THR A 416 33.54 7.57 11.15
CA THR A 416 34.86 7.42 10.53
C THR A 416 35.17 5.96 10.21
N VAL A 417 36.01 5.76 9.21
CA VAL A 417 36.65 4.47 8.90
C VAL A 417 38.16 4.66 8.82
N SER A 418 38.90 3.74 9.43
CA SER A 418 40.37 3.76 9.52
C SER A 418 41.05 2.82 8.52
N GLU A 419 40.27 2.07 7.76
CA GLU A 419 40.73 1.07 6.78
C GLU A 419 39.86 1.13 5.53
N ASN A 420 40.43 0.70 4.41
CA ASN A 420 39.72 0.58 3.14
C ASN A 420 38.55 -0.40 3.28
N CYS A 421 37.40 -0.01 2.76
CA CYS A 421 36.16 -0.76 2.91
C CYS A 421 35.11 -0.35 1.86
N LYS A 422 34.03 -1.12 1.78
CA LYS A 422 32.80 -0.79 1.07
C LYS A 422 31.74 -0.36 2.08
N ILE A 423 31.11 0.78 1.84
CA ILE A 423 29.92 1.23 2.56
C ILE A 423 28.70 1.00 1.66
N GLU A 424 27.66 0.42 2.23
CA GLU A 424 26.36 0.23 1.59
C GLU A 424 25.27 0.88 2.44
N ALA A 425 24.28 1.50 1.82
CA ALA A 425 23.20 2.22 2.51
C ALA A 425 21.84 1.94 1.87
N GLN A 426 20.80 1.81 2.70
CA GLN A 426 19.41 1.60 2.28
C GLN A 426 18.46 2.27 3.28
N SER A 427 17.31 2.71 2.80
CA SER A 427 16.19 3.19 3.61
C SER A 427 14.96 2.32 3.47
N THR A 428 14.17 2.27 4.53
CA THR A 428 12.79 1.77 4.50
C THR A 428 11.81 2.93 4.74
N GLU A 429 10.74 2.96 3.95
CA GLU A 429 9.58 3.82 4.12
C GLU A 429 8.37 2.97 4.52
N LYS A 430 7.63 3.42 5.54
CA LYS A 430 6.31 2.88 5.85
C LYS A 430 5.27 3.74 5.15
N ARG A 431 4.63 3.18 4.12
CA ARG A 431 3.59 3.87 3.35
C ARG A 431 2.22 3.28 3.69
N LYS A 432 1.35 4.12 4.25
CA LYS A 432 -0.06 3.75 4.47
C LYS A 432 -0.74 3.63 3.11
N VAL A 433 -1.38 2.50 2.84
CA VAL A 433 -2.01 2.15 1.53
C VAL A 433 -3.51 1.87 1.64
N GLY A 434 -3.98 1.61 2.85
CA GLY A 434 -5.40 1.54 3.20
C GLY A 434 -5.60 2.14 4.59
N ASP A 435 -6.81 2.08 5.11
CA ASP A 435 -7.11 2.70 6.40
C ASP A 435 -6.34 2.05 7.57
N THR A 436 -6.00 0.77 7.39
CA THR A 436 -5.22 -0.06 8.32
C THR A 436 -3.94 -0.63 7.72
N GLU A 437 -3.87 -0.67 6.39
CA GLU A 437 -2.81 -1.34 5.67
C GLU A 437 -1.63 -0.39 5.50
N THR A 438 -0.46 -0.85 5.90
CA THR A 438 0.82 -0.17 5.67
C THR A 438 1.76 -1.14 5.03
N VAL A 439 2.44 -0.70 3.97
CA VAL A 439 3.49 -1.46 3.31
C VAL A 439 4.85 -0.88 3.65
N GLU A 440 5.84 -1.75 3.78
CA GLU A 440 7.24 -1.37 3.91
C GLU A 440 7.90 -1.39 2.54
N LEU A 441 8.36 -0.23 2.09
CA LEU A 441 9.04 -0.05 0.81
C LEU A 441 10.51 0.23 1.05
N LYS A 442 11.39 -0.56 0.45
CA LYS A 442 12.85 -0.40 0.57
C LYS A 442 13.39 0.34 -0.64
N SER A 443 14.31 1.29 -0.45
CA SER A 443 15.09 1.86 -1.57
C SER A 443 16.01 0.80 -2.18
N GLY A 444 16.60 1.11 -3.34
CA GLY A 444 17.81 0.42 -3.79
C GLY A 444 18.99 0.60 -2.81
N ILE A 445 20.03 -0.21 -2.98
CA ILE A 445 21.25 -0.11 -2.15
C ILE A 445 22.21 0.89 -2.81
N ALA A 446 22.53 1.96 -2.10
CA ALA A 446 23.61 2.87 -2.48
C ALA A 446 24.95 2.29 -2.03
N GLU A 447 26.00 2.45 -2.83
CA GLU A 447 27.32 1.85 -2.55
C GLU A 447 28.45 2.88 -2.70
N LYS A 448 29.45 2.82 -1.81
CA LYS A 448 30.69 3.61 -1.91
C LYS A 448 31.89 2.77 -1.48
N SER A 449 32.85 2.59 -2.38
CA SER A 449 34.15 2.03 -2.05
C SER A 449 35.09 3.13 -1.56
N ILE A 450 35.75 2.87 -0.43
CA ILE A 450 36.80 3.69 0.18
C ILE A 450 38.09 2.90 0.08
N SER A 451 39.00 3.38 -0.76
CA SER A 451 40.25 2.70 -1.10
C SER A 451 41.48 3.63 -1.01
N ASN A 452 41.31 4.80 -0.40
CA ASN A 452 42.31 5.86 -0.33
C ASN A 452 42.98 5.96 1.05
N ILE A 453 42.72 5.03 1.96
CA ILE A 453 43.35 5.01 3.28
C ILE A 453 44.62 4.16 3.21
N ASP A 454 45.75 4.79 3.52
CA ASP A 454 47.04 4.13 3.63
C ASP A 454 47.71 4.58 4.94
N LYS A 455 47.91 3.62 5.85
CA LYS A 455 48.51 3.83 7.16
C LYS A 455 49.93 3.29 7.25
N ILE A 456 50.46 2.74 6.16
CA ILE A 456 51.75 2.05 6.14
C ILE A 456 52.82 3.06 5.71
N PRO A 457 53.79 3.39 6.58
CA PRO A 457 54.89 4.26 6.18
C PRO A 457 55.69 3.66 5.03
N PRO A 458 56.16 4.48 4.07
CA PRO A 458 57.08 4.01 3.06
C PRO A 458 58.38 3.55 3.72
N THR A 459 59.05 2.56 3.13
CA THR A 459 60.31 2.02 3.64
C THR A 459 61.46 2.22 2.66
N GLY A 460 62.66 2.18 3.20
CA GLY A 460 63.89 2.28 2.45
C GLY A 460 65.08 1.91 3.31
N ARG A 461 66.23 1.80 2.67
CA ARG A 461 67.51 1.46 3.30
C ARG A 461 68.59 2.42 2.84
N VAL A 462 69.62 2.60 3.67
CA VAL A 462 70.82 3.33 3.27
C VAL A 462 71.90 2.34 2.90
N ILE A 463 72.48 2.50 1.72
CA ILE A 463 73.71 1.81 1.32
C ILE A 463 74.88 2.78 1.43
N ILE A 464 76.05 2.25 1.77
CA ILE A 464 77.29 3.04 1.84
C ILE A 464 78.05 2.79 0.53
N ASP A 465 78.33 3.87 -0.20
CA ASP A 465 79.26 3.86 -1.32
C ASP A 465 80.61 4.39 -0.84
N ASP A 466 81.58 3.49 -0.68
CA ASP A 466 82.93 3.75 -0.20
C ASP A 466 83.98 3.74 -1.33
N SER A 467 83.54 3.90 -2.59
CA SER A 467 84.43 4.00 -3.75
C SER A 467 85.51 5.07 -3.59
N ASP A 468 85.22 6.14 -2.83
CA ASP A 468 86.22 7.02 -2.23
C ASP A 468 86.16 6.92 -0.69
N ALA A 469 87.06 6.12 -0.12
CA ALA A 469 87.15 5.87 1.32
C ALA A 469 87.45 7.13 2.16
N THR A 470 87.84 8.25 1.54
CA THR A 470 88.04 9.52 2.26
C THR A 470 86.76 10.35 2.39
N LYS A 471 85.73 10.03 1.59
CA LYS A 471 84.44 10.73 1.57
C LYS A 471 83.27 9.80 1.15
N PRO A 472 82.97 8.76 1.95
CA PRO A 472 81.89 7.82 1.64
C PRO A 472 80.55 8.54 1.49
N VAL A 473 79.71 8.01 0.60
CA VAL A 473 78.38 8.54 0.32
C VAL A 473 77.32 7.60 0.89
N LEU A 474 76.50 8.13 1.79
CA LEU A 474 75.28 7.47 2.24
C LEU A 474 74.20 7.65 1.17
N LYS A 475 73.74 6.57 0.55
CA LYS A 475 72.73 6.59 -0.53
C LYS A 475 71.42 5.96 -0.07
N LEU A 476 70.33 6.71 -0.13
CA LEU A 476 68.98 6.22 0.13
C LEU A 476 68.48 5.40 -1.05
N ILE A 477 68.08 4.16 -0.76
CA ILE A 477 67.35 3.28 -1.69
C ILE A 477 65.96 3.03 -1.10
N LEU A 478 64.94 3.58 -1.76
CA LEU A 478 63.54 3.30 -1.41
C LEU A 478 63.17 1.88 -1.84
N ASP A 479 62.37 1.21 -1.03
CA ASP A 479 61.89 -0.14 -1.35
C ASP A 479 60.83 -0.10 -2.46
N PRO A 480 60.61 -1.22 -3.18
CA PRO A 480 59.61 -1.28 -4.24
C PRO A 480 58.22 -0.83 -3.77
N GLY A 481 57.55 0.02 -4.55
CA GLY A 481 56.27 0.64 -4.20
C GLY A 481 56.38 1.97 -3.44
N CYS A 482 57.58 2.35 -2.98
CA CYS A 482 57.82 3.62 -2.28
C CYS A 482 58.51 4.66 -3.17
N GLU A 483 58.73 4.38 -4.46
CA GLU A 483 59.60 5.17 -5.35
C GLU A 483 59.12 6.63 -5.54
N ASP A 484 57.81 6.83 -5.41
CA ASP A 484 57.14 8.14 -5.52
C ASP A 484 57.18 8.94 -4.20
N SER A 485 57.85 8.46 -3.15
CA SER A 485 57.95 9.18 -1.88
C SER A 485 58.73 10.49 -2.04
N GLU A 486 58.17 11.56 -1.50
CA GLU A 486 58.80 12.87 -1.43
C GLU A 486 59.88 12.88 -0.35
N ILE A 487 61.12 13.26 -0.69
CA ILE A 487 62.19 13.38 0.29
C ILE A 487 61.96 14.62 1.16
N ILE A 488 61.97 14.43 2.48
CA ILE A 488 61.90 15.51 3.45
C ILE A 488 63.32 15.94 3.80
N LEU A 489 63.74 17.09 3.29
CA LEU A 489 65.01 17.71 3.65
C LEU A 489 65.05 18.08 5.15
N PRO A 490 66.24 18.07 5.79
CA PRO A 490 66.37 18.38 7.20
C PRO A 490 66.06 19.86 7.46
N GLY A 491 65.73 20.18 8.71
CA GLY A 491 65.58 21.58 9.14
C GLY A 491 66.93 22.30 9.24
N SER A 492 67.00 23.35 10.04
CA SER A 492 68.23 24.13 10.27
C SER A 492 69.34 23.34 10.99
N THR A 493 69.03 22.19 11.57
CA THR A 493 69.98 21.38 12.34
C THR A 493 69.82 19.87 12.12
N VAL A 494 70.91 19.14 12.31
CA VAL A 494 70.97 17.67 12.37
C VAL A 494 71.73 17.27 13.64
N VAL A 495 71.31 16.20 14.31
CA VAL A 495 71.96 15.71 15.53
C VAL A 495 72.61 14.37 15.26
N TYR A 496 73.89 14.23 15.60
CA TYR A 496 74.64 12.98 15.51
C TYR A 496 75.76 12.95 16.57
N ASP A 497 75.98 11.80 17.22
CA ASP A 497 76.96 11.59 18.29
C ASP A 497 76.98 12.72 19.35
N ASN A 498 75.78 13.07 19.87
CA ASN A 498 75.53 14.17 20.83
C ASN A 498 75.92 15.59 20.36
N ASN A 499 76.33 15.75 19.10
CA ASN A 499 76.62 17.06 18.51
C ASN A 499 75.41 17.57 17.72
N THR A 500 75.19 18.88 17.76
CA THR A 500 74.19 19.57 16.93
C THR A 500 74.92 20.26 15.78
N TYR A 501 74.69 19.78 14.57
CA TYR A 501 75.24 20.32 13.34
C TYR A 501 74.27 21.35 12.75
N THR A 502 74.79 22.42 12.15
CA THR A 502 74.03 23.43 11.43
C THR A 502 73.95 23.09 9.95
N VAL A 503 72.75 23.15 9.38
CA VAL A 503 72.50 22.95 7.94
C VAL A 503 72.44 24.32 7.26
N ASN A 504 73.32 24.55 6.30
CA ASN A 504 73.40 25.77 5.49
C ASN A 504 73.31 25.40 4.00
N GLY A 505 72.14 25.54 3.39
CA GLY A 505 71.89 25.02 2.04
C GLY A 505 72.01 23.49 2.03
N THR A 506 72.92 22.96 1.22
CA THR A 506 73.23 21.52 1.18
C THR A 506 74.33 21.11 2.17
N ASP A 507 75.04 22.05 2.80
CA ASP A 507 76.17 21.74 3.66
C ASP A 507 75.74 21.57 5.13
N ILE A 508 76.22 20.50 5.76
CA ILE A 508 76.07 20.22 7.18
C ILE A 508 77.40 20.54 7.86
N THR A 509 77.38 21.39 8.88
CA THR A 509 78.58 21.94 9.52
C THR A 509 78.56 21.82 11.04
N LEU A 510 79.73 21.64 11.65
CA LEU A 510 79.93 21.76 13.10
C LEU A 510 80.98 22.85 13.35
N SER A 511 80.64 23.86 14.15
CA SER A 511 81.54 25.00 14.43
C SER A 511 82.10 25.67 13.17
N GLY A 512 81.30 25.72 12.09
CA GLY A 512 81.69 26.32 10.80
C GLY A 512 82.55 25.44 9.89
N ILE A 513 82.83 24.19 10.28
CA ILE A 513 83.59 23.23 9.48
C ILE A 513 82.62 22.20 8.88
N LYS A 514 82.80 21.90 7.58
CA LYS A 514 81.95 20.97 6.83
C LYS A 514 82.11 19.53 7.34
N ALA A 515 81.00 18.92 7.72
CA ALA A 515 80.92 17.53 8.18
C ALA A 515 80.32 16.62 7.11
N ALA A 516 79.31 17.11 6.38
CA ALA A 516 78.70 16.40 5.27
C ALA A 516 78.05 17.37 4.25
N THR A 517 77.73 16.88 3.06
CA THR A 517 76.94 17.61 2.05
C THR A 517 75.80 16.71 1.55
N ILE A 518 74.58 17.25 1.52
CA ILE A 518 73.38 16.59 1.02
C ILE A 518 73.25 16.86 -0.49
N SER A 519 72.91 15.86 -1.29
CA SER A 519 72.60 16.05 -2.71
C SER A 519 71.38 16.94 -2.91
N SER A 520 71.26 17.53 -4.11
CA SER A 520 70.13 18.42 -4.44
C SER A 520 68.77 17.72 -4.41
N ASP A 521 68.72 16.41 -4.66
CA ASP A 521 67.51 15.59 -4.56
C ASP A 521 67.29 15.00 -3.15
N GLY A 522 68.22 15.25 -2.22
CA GLY A 522 68.17 14.79 -0.84
C GLY A 522 68.40 13.28 -0.64
N LYS A 523 68.73 12.52 -1.69
CA LYS A 523 68.88 11.06 -1.63
C LYS A 523 70.29 10.59 -1.30
N GLU A 524 71.27 11.49 -1.31
CA GLU A 524 72.65 11.16 -0.99
C GLU A 524 73.23 12.14 0.04
N VAL A 525 74.09 11.64 0.93
CA VAL A 525 74.88 12.46 1.86
C VAL A 525 76.34 12.06 1.75
N THR A 526 77.18 12.97 1.25
CA THR A 526 78.63 12.79 1.22
C THR A 526 79.21 13.19 2.56
N CYS A 527 79.87 12.25 3.26
CA CYS A 527 80.41 12.46 4.59
C CYS A 527 81.92 12.76 4.53
N TYR A 528 82.37 13.84 5.18
CA TYR A 528 83.80 14.19 5.30
C TYR A 528 84.38 13.79 6.67
N VAL A 529 83.51 13.45 7.61
CA VAL A 529 83.81 12.90 8.93
C VAL A 529 82.88 11.74 9.23
N ASP A 530 83.17 11.02 10.32
CA ASP A 530 82.21 10.04 10.83
C ASP A 530 80.89 10.74 11.12
N PHE A 531 79.86 10.35 10.38
CA PHE A 531 78.60 11.04 10.37
C PHE A 531 77.46 10.07 10.08
N GLY A 532 76.49 10.06 10.98
CA GLY A 532 75.23 9.36 10.83
C GLY A 532 74.15 10.30 10.32
N TYR A 533 73.34 9.83 9.38
CA TYR A 533 72.25 10.61 8.81
C TYR A 533 70.98 9.78 8.69
N THR A 534 69.86 10.37 9.14
CA THR A 534 68.52 9.80 8.99
C THR A 534 67.81 10.49 7.83
N PHE A 535 67.67 9.78 6.73
CA PHE A 535 66.79 10.19 5.64
C PHE A 535 65.33 10.10 6.11
N ARG A 536 64.53 11.10 5.76
CA ARG A 536 63.09 11.14 5.99
C ARG A 536 62.40 11.32 4.65
N PHE A 537 61.32 10.59 4.43
CA PHE A 537 60.56 10.67 3.18
C PHE A 537 59.09 10.41 3.46
N LYS A 538 58.23 10.94 2.59
CA LYS A 538 56.78 10.98 2.81
C LYS A 538 56.06 10.47 1.58
N ASP A 539 55.14 9.53 1.76
CA ASP A 539 54.31 9.04 0.66
C ASP A 539 53.18 10.04 0.30
N ARG A 540 52.35 9.67 -0.68
CA ARG A 540 51.20 10.48 -1.12
C ARG A 540 50.07 10.55 -0.09
N ALA A 541 50.00 9.60 0.83
CA ALA A 541 49.03 9.59 1.93
C ALA A 541 49.49 10.43 3.13
N GLY A 542 50.75 10.85 3.14
CA GLY A 542 51.37 11.64 4.19
C GLY A 542 52.09 10.81 5.27
N ASN A 543 52.24 9.48 5.11
CA ASN A 543 53.02 8.68 6.04
C ASN A 543 54.51 8.99 5.90
N ILE A 544 55.22 9.03 7.03
CA ILE A 544 56.64 9.36 7.07
C ILE A 544 57.46 8.09 7.30
N GLY A 545 58.27 7.73 6.32
CA GLY A 545 59.32 6.73 6.41
C GLY A 545 60.65 7.33 6.83
N THR A 546 61.52 6.51 7.40
CA THR A 546 62.90 6.88 7.71
C THR A 546 63.88 5.77 7.35
N ALA A 547 65.11 6.15 7.00
CA ALA A 547 66.21 5.21 6.82
C ALA A 547 67.49 5.85 7.37
N TYR A 548 68.21 5.13 8.23
CA TYR A 548 69.45 5.61 8.84
C TYR A 548 70.65 4.90 8.22
N GLY A 549 71.73 5.65 8.01
CA GLY A 549 73.04 5.11 7.67
C GLY A 549 74.14 5.92 8.33
N GLU A 550 75.31 5.31 8.44
CA GLU A 550 76.47 5.87 9.12
C GLU A 550 77.72 5.58 8.32
N SER A 551 78.56 6.59 8.13
CA SER A 551 79.74 6.47 7.28
C SER A 551 80.82 5.54 7.86
N ASN A 552 80.84 5.36 9.19
CA ASN A 552 81.86 4.61 9.92
C ASN A 552 83.30 5.04 9.59
N LEU A 553 83.50 6.35 9.38
CA LEU A 553 84.85 6.89 9.14
C LEU A 553 85.63 6.90 10.47
N PRO A 554 86.96 6.72 10.45
CA PRO A 554 87.71 6.65 11.70
C PRO A 554 87.94 8.03 12.37
N TRP A 555 87.50 9.13 11.76
CA TRP A 555 87.70 10.48 12.26
C TRP A 555 86.38 11.15 12.67
N LYS A 556 86.25 11.45 13.96
CA LYS A 556 85.01 11.93 14.60
C LYS A 556 84.82 13.44 14.65
N VAL A 557 85.82 14.24 14.25
CA VAL A 557 85.77 15.71 14.36
C VAL A 557 86.20 16.34 13.04
N PRO A 558 85.45 17.32 12.51
CA PRO A 558 85.85 18.07 11.32
C PRO A 558 87.13 18.85 11.57
N VAL A 559 88.15 18.63 10.74
CA VAL A 559 89.43 19.34 10.82
C VAL A 559 89.44 20.40 9.74
N LYS A 560 89.74 21.66 10.11
CA LYS A 560 89.95 22.75 9.17
C LYS A 560 91.17 22.37 8.31
N ASP A 561 90.99 22.24 7.00
CA ASP A 561 92.02 21.92 5.99
C ASP A 561 92.16 20.43 5.55
N ARG A 562 91.05 19.67 5.50
CA ARG A 562 90.97 18.42 4.72
C ARG A 562 89.95 18.51 3.58
#